data_AF-A0A819ZYU9-F1
#
_entry.id   AF-A0A819ZYU9-F1
#
_cell.length_a   1.000
_cell.length_b   1.000
_cell.length_c   1.000
_cell.angle_alpha   90.00
_cell.angle_beta   90.00
_cell.angle_gamma   90.00
#
_symmetry.space_group_name_H-M   'P 1'
#
loop_
_entity.id
_entity.type
_entity.pdbx_description
1 polymer ?
#
loop_
_entity_poly.entity_id
_entity_poly.type
_entity_poly.pdbx_seq_one_letter_code
_entity_poly.pdbx_strand_id
1 'polypeptide(L)'
;MKQLKEDQEEFVRFTCSSSTSLSLTPAPPAKRSGHPKVQLRNFEQDTIRLTFHLLLKDKIHPTVENLLSTLLSQYPEFPIQSITSLCREMKALGFKYRNTKKAKVLMDSVTFQAQRTVYFRKVDQLRSNNSILHYHNETWLSQRLAISALLGLNGFHLRSFDIFKCDEVHSMDSNHFVVWMDSTASTLRSEHGKTTKIAIIIDNAK
;
A
#
# COMPACT_ATOMS: atom_id res chain seq x y z
N MET A 1 -31.05 27.47 54.89
CA MET A 1 -30.69 28.90 54.97
C MET A 1 -29.60 29.17 53.93
N LYS A 2 -29.91 30.03 52.93
CA LYS A 2 -29.08 30.64 51.86
C LYS A 2 -28.27 29.65 50.99
N GLN A 3 -28.50 29.37 49.70
CA GLN A 3 -29.11 30.04 48.53
C GLN A 3 -28.68 31.49 48.24
N LEU A 4 -27.95 31.65 47.12
CA LEU A 4 -27.94 32.70 46.08
C LEU A 4 -26.95 32.19 44.99
N LYS A 5 -27.32 31.82 43.74
CA LYS A 5 -27.98 32.58 42.63
C LYS A 5 -27.31 33.94 42.42
N GLU A 6 -26.99 34.44 41.22
CA GLU A 6 -27.29 34.11 39.83
C GLU A 6 -26.41 35.08 38.98
N ASP A 7 -26.01 34.62 37.80
CA ASP A 7 -26.07 35.32 36.50
C ASP A 7 -25.34 36.67 36.25
N GLN A 8 -24.62 36.78 35.14
CA GLN A 8 -25.18 37.23 33.85
C GLN A 8 -24.09 37.33 32.76
N GLU A 9 -24.43 36.80 31.59
CA GLU A 9 -23.84 37.12 30.28
C GLU A 9 -24.19 38.57 29.91
N GLU A 10 -23.23 39.30 29.31
CA GLU A 10 -23.60 40.46 28.48
C GLU A 10 -22.84 40.47 27.16
N PHE A 11 -23.65 40.41 26.11
CA PHE A 11 -23.35 40.39 24.70
C PHE A 11 -23.53 41.82 24.18
N VAL A 12 -22.46 42.51 23.78
CA VAL A 12 -22.60 43.82 23.09
C VAL A 12 -21.74 43.88 21.83
N ARG A 13 -22.41 44.42 20.83
CA ARG A 13 -22.17 44.41 19.39
C ARG A 13 -21.05 45.36 18.95
N PHE A 14 -20.41 44.94 17.86
CA PHE A 14 -20.05 45.72 16.67
C PHE A 14 -20.30 47.24 16.71
N THR A 15 -19.20 48.00 16.59
CA THR A 15 -19.17 49.28 15.88
C THR A 15 -17.98 49.28 14.92
N CYS A 16 -18.29 49.44 13.63
CA CYS A 16 -17.36 49.65 12.55
C CYS A 16 -17.14 51.16 12.38
N SER A 17 -15.90 51.63 12.33
CA SER A 17 -15.54 52.94 11.75
C SER A 17 -14.05 53.01 11.41
N SER A 18 -13.81 53.06 10.09
CA SER A 18 -12.91 53.98 9.39
C SER A 18 -11.38 53.87 9.56
N SER A 19 -10.80 53.15 8.60
CA SER A 19 -9.74 53.63 7.69
C SER A 19 -8.54 54.40 8.25
N THR A 20 -7.39 53.70 8.34
CA THR A 20 -6.10 54.27 7.92
C THR A 20 -5.30 53.18 7.21
N SER A 21 -5.12 53.34 5.91
CA SER A 21 -4.24 52.51 5.09
C SER A 21 -2.78 52.76 5.46
N LEU A 22 -2.15 51.79 6.11
CA LEU A 22 -0.69 51.69 6.15
C LEU A 22 -0.32 50.32 5.60
N SER A 23 0.35 50.35 4.44
CA SER A 23 0.99 49.22 3.79
C SER A 23 1.98 48.59 4.78
N LEU A 24 1.60 47.44 5.36
CA LEU A 24 2.50 46.57 6.10
C LEU A 24 2.96 45.47 5.14
N THR A 25 4.22 45.54 4.74
CA THR A 25 4.93 44.40 4.18
C THR A 25 4.81 43.20 5.14
N PRO A 26 4.48 41.99 4.67
CA PRO A 26 4.39 40.83 5.53
C PRO A 26 5.79 40.53 6.09
N ALA A 27 5.94 40.60 7.41
CA ALA A 27 7.14 40.16 8.09
C ALA A 27 7.42 38.69 7.73
N PRO A 28 8.69 38.30 7.50
CA PRO A 28 9.04 36.92 7.24
C PRO A 28 8.56 36.04 8.40
N PRO A 29 8.09 34.80 8.14
CA PRO A 29 7.59 33.92 9.19
C PRO A 29 8.68 33.74 10.25
N ALA A 30 8.33 34.04 11.50
CA ALA A 30 9.21 33.84 12.64
C ALA A 30 9.81 32.43 12.56
N LYS A 31 11.15 32.33 12.57
CA LYS A 31 11.84 31.05 12.66
C LYS A 31 11.25 30.30 13.84
N ARG A 32 10.54 29.19 13.56
CA ARG A 32 10.06 28.26 14.59
C ARG A 32 11.28 27.91 15.43
N SER A 33 11.30 28.35 16.69
CA SER A 33 12.31 27.95 17.65
C SER A 33 12.32 26.43 17.68
N GLY A 34 13.40 25.83 17.19
CA GLY A 34 13.50 24.38 17.13
C GLY A 34 13.33 23.81 18.52
N HIS A 35 12.44 22.82 18.67
CA HIS A 35 12.34 22.08 19.93
C HIS A 35 13.72 21.56 20.33
N PRO A 36 14.10 21.66 21.61
CA PRO A 36 15.40 21.19 22.09
C PRO A 36 15.59 19.73 21.70
N LYS A 37 16.73 19.43 21.07
CA LYS A 37 17.05 18.06 20.67
C LYS A 37 17.33 17.27 21.95
N VAL A 38 16.56 16.21 22.19
CA VAL A 38 16.83 15.27 23.28
C VAL A 38 18.20 14.65 23.01
N GLN A 39 19.17 14.93 23.87
CA GLN A 39 20.50 14.35 23.77
C GLN A 39 20.56 13.11 24.65
N LEU A 40 20.50 11.94 24.02
CA LEU A 40 20.63 10.67 24.73
C LEU A 40 22.06 10.48 25.24
N ARG A 41 22.21 9.96 26.46
CA ARG A 41 23.51 9.51 26.98
C ARG A 41 23.79 8.11 26.43
N ASN A 42 25.03 7.64 26.59
CA ASN A 42 25.46 6.35 26.03
C ASN A 42 24.58 5.17 26.48
N PHE A 43 24.11 5.21 27.72
CA PHE A 43 23.24 4.18 28.28
C PHE A 43 21.89 4.05 27.54
N GLU A 44 21.21 5.18 27.27
CA GLU A 44 19.94 5.14 26.54
C GLU A 44 20.13 4.70 25.08
N GLN A 45 21.26 5.07 24.47
CA GLN A 45 21.61 4.61 23.13
C GLN A 45 21.83 3.10 23.08
N ASP A 46 22.52 2.54 24.08
CA ASP A 46 22.74 1.10 24.18
C ASP A 46 21.46 0.34 24.50
N THR A 47 20.55 0.96 25.27
CA THR A 47 19.20 0.42 25.51
C THR A 47 18.43 0.29 24.19
N ILE A 48 18.45 1.31 23.33
CA ILE A 48 17.82 1.25 22.00
C ILE A 48 18.40 0.09 21.17
N ARG A 49 19.73 -0.07 21.14
CA ARG A 49 20.40 -1.15 20.40
C ARG A 49 20.01 -2.52 20.95
N LEU A 50 20.04 -2.68 22.27
CA LEU A 50 19.70 -3.93 22.95
C LEU A 50 18.25 -4.32 22.65
N THR A 51 17.29 -3.42 22.85
CA THR A 51 15.87 -3.70 22.59
C THR A 51 15.63 -4.04 21.12
N PHE A 52 16.31 -3.36 20.18
CA PHE A 52 16.25 -3.71 18.76
C PHE A 52 16.73 -5.16 18.51
N HIS A 53 17.84 -5.58 19.12
CA HIS A 53 18.35 -6.93 18.99
C HIS A 53 17.46 -7.99 19.66
N LEU A 54 16.82 -7.65 20.78
CA LEU A 54 15.84 -8.53 21.43
C LEU A 54 14.64 -8.78 20.53
N LEU A 55 14.08 -7.75 19.88
CA LEU A 55 12.99 -7.92 18.91
C LEU A 55 13.37 -8.88 17.78
N LEU A 56 14.59 -8.74 17.24
CA LEU A 56 15.11 -9.66 16.22
C LEU A 56 15.25 -11.10 16.73
N LYS A 57 15.76 -11.27 17.96
CA LYS A 57 15.88 -12.57 18.62
C LYS A 57 14.52 -13.25 18.77
N ASP A 58 13.51 -12.48 19.13
CA ASP A 58 12.13 -12.95 19.34
C ASP A 58 11.34 -13.09 18.02
N LYS A 59 11.99 -12.90 16.87
CA LYS A 59 11.41 -12.95 15.53
C LYS A 59 10.26 -11.94 15.32
N ILE A 60 10.24 -10.88 16.11
CA ILE A 60 9.33 -9.74 15.94
C ILE A 60 10.00 -8.72 15.02
N HIS A 61 9.26 -8.19 14.04
CA HIS A 61 9.82 -7.20 13.14
C HIS A 61 10.10 -5.89 13.90
N PRO A 62 11.34 -5.38 13.92
CA PRO A 62 11.70 -4.21 14.71
C PRO A 62 11.33 -2.91 13.99
N THR A 63 10.03 -2.67 13.82
CA THR A 63 9.52 -1.35 13.40
C THR A 63 9.78 -0.31 14.49
N VAL A 64 9.74 0.99 14.13
CA VAL A 64 9.95 2.07 15.10
C VAL A 64 8.83 2.05 16.14
N GLU A 65 7.61 1.70 15.74
CA GLU A 65 6.44 1.55 16.60
C GLU A 65 6.62 0.41 17.60
N ASN A 66 7.03 -0.77 17.12
CA ASN A 66 7.27 -1.92 17.99
C ASN A 66 8.40 -1.60 18.98
N LEU A 67 9.50 -1.03 18.50
CA LEU A 67 10.61 -0.62 19.34
C LEU A 67 10.19 0.41 20.41
N LEU A 68 9.43 1.44 20.04
CA LEU A 68 8.94 2.44 20.99
C LEU A 68 8.03 1.81 22.04
N SER A 69 7.09 0.96 21.62
CA SER A 69 6.16 0.29 22.54
C SER A 69 6.90 -0.62 23.53
N THR A 70 7.92 -1.36 23.07
CA THR A 70 8.74 -2.22 23.94
C THR A 70 9.61 -1.39 24.88
N LEU A 71 10.22 -0.30 24.40
CA LEU A 71 11.02 0.61 25.23
C LEU A 71 10.18 1.22 26.34
N LEU A 72 9.01 1.78 26.04
CA LEU A 72 8.14 2.41 27.04
C LEU A 72 7.48 1.38 27.98
N SER A 73 7.26 0.15 27.52
CA SER A 73 6.76 -0.93 28.38
C SER A 73 7.80 -1.41 29.40
N GLN A 74 9.08 -1.44 29.02
CA GLN A 74 10.17 -1.92 29.90
C GLN A 74 10.77 -0.78 30.73
N TYR A 75 10.78 0.43 30.17
CA TYR A 75 11.36 1.64 30.74
C TYR A 75 10.38 2.81 30.56
N PRO A 76 9.36 2.96 31.43
CA PRO A 76 8.36 4.03 31.31
C PRO A 76 8.95 5.44 31.33
N GLU A 77 10.06 5.62 32.04
CA GLU A 77 10.80 6.90 32.16
C GLU A 77 11.76 7.16 30.99
N PHE A 78 11.68 6.39 29.91
CA PHE A 78 12.60 6.57 28.78
C PHE A 78 12.43 7.97 28.16
N PRO A 79 13.52 8.72 27.86
CA PRO A 79 13.43 10.12 27.44
C PRO A 79 12.68 10.37 26.13
N ILE A 80 12.50 9.33 25.30
CA ILE A 80 11.86 9.43 24.00
C ILE A 80 10.49 8.79 24.05
N GLN A 81 9.46 9.62 23.94
CA GLN A 81 8.06 9.19 23.98
C GLN A 81 7.35 9.25 22.62
N SER A 82 8.03 9.67 21.55
CA SER A 82 7.42 9.81 20.21
C SER A 82 8.18 9.04 19.14
N ILE A 83 7.43 8.48 18.19
CA ILE A 83 7.94 7.72 17.02
C ILE A 83 8.92 8.58 16.22
N THR A 84 8.59 9.85 15.97
CA THR A 84 9.41 10.76 15.18
C THR A 84 10.77 11.03 15.85
N SER A 85 10.78 11.19 17.17
CA SER A 85 12.02 11.42 17.93
C SER A 85 12.87 10.15 17.99
N LEU A 86 12.24 8.98 18.19
CA LEU A 86 12.95 7.70 18.14
C LEU A 86 13.57 7.44 16.76
N CYS A 87 12.82 7.71 15.69
CA CYS A 87 13.33 7.56 14.32
C CYS A 87 14.56 8.46 14.06
N ARG A 88 14.57 9.69 14.58
CA ARG A 88 15.71 10.62 14.48
C ARG A 88 16.93 10.08 15.22
N GLU A 89 16.75 9.58 16.44
CA GLU A 89 17.85 9.04 17.24
C GLU A 89 18.37 7.72 16.67
N MET A 90 17.51 6.82 16.20
CA MET A 90 17.95 5.61 15.49
C MET A 90 18.82 5.94 14.27
N LYS A 91 18.45 6.95 13.48
CA LYS A 91 19.28 7.42 12.36
C LYS A 91 20.63 7.99 12.84
N ALA A 92 20.63 8.74 13.95
CA ALA A 92 21.85 9.26 14.56
C ALA A 92 22.78 8.15 15.08
N LEU A 93 22.20 7.04 15.56
CA LEU A 93 22.92 5.83 15.98
C LEU A 93 23.45 4.97 14.82
N GLY A 94 23.18 5.36 13.57
CA GLY A 94 23.67 4.68 12.38
C GLY A 94 22.73 3.62 11.80
N PHE A 95 21.52 3.47 12.33
CA PHE A 95 20.52 2.58 11.72
C PHE A 95 20.09 3.14 10.36
N LYS A 96 20.05 2.25 9.36
CA LYS A 96 19.64 2.59 7.99
C LYS A 96 18.54 1.63 7.55
N TYR A 97 17.49 2.18 6.96
CA TYR A 97 16.55 1.39 6.19
C TYR A 97 17.30 0.84 4.97
N ARG A 98 17.37 -0.49 4.88
CA ARG A 98 17.80 -1.16 3.66
C ARG A 98 16.56 -1.72 2.99
N ASN A 99 16.29 -1.27 1.77
CA ASN A 99 15.32 -1.93 0.91
C ASN A 99 15.84 -3.35 0.64
N THR A 100 15.29 -4.33 1.34
CA THR A 100 15.62 -5.73 1.07
C THR A 100 14.91 -6.12 -0.22
N LYS A 101 15.67 -6.62 -1.21
CA LYS A 101 15.09 -7.15 -2.47
C LYS A 101 14.16 -8.36 -2.25
N LYS A 102 14.01 -8.84 -1.01
CA LYS A 102 13.48 -10.17 -0.67
C LYS A 102 12.23 -10.17 0.21
N ALA A 103 11.70 -9.03 0.63
CA ALA A 103 10.38 -8.99 1.24
C ALA A 103 9.42 -8.27 0.28
N LYS A 104 8.63 -9.04 -0.48
CA LYS A 104 7.40 -8.53 -1.09
C LYS A 104 6.38 -8.30 0.04
N VAL A 105 6.65 -7.35 0.94
CA VAL A 105 5.55 -6.76 1.68
C VAL A 105 4.77 -6.03 0.60
N LEU A 106 3.56 -6.52 0.30
CA LEU A 106 2.63 -5.78 -0.54
C LEU A 106 2.34 -4.48 0.20
N MET A 107 3.07 -3.42 -0.13
CA MET A 107 2.77 -2.05 0.25
C MET A 107 1.60 -1.54 -0.60
N ASP A 108 0.61 -2.39 -0.84
CA ASP A 108 -0.60 -2.05 -1.56
C ASP A 108 -1.43 -1.13 -0.67
N SER A 109 -2.12 -0.17 -1.30
CA SER A 109 -3.12 0.61 -0.57
C SER A 109 -4.16 -0.32 0.06
N VAL A 110 -4.74 0.08 1.20
CA VAL A 110 -5.81 -0.68 1.86
C VAL A 110 -6.94 -1.04 0.88
N THR A 111 -7.23 -0.14 -0.07
CA THR A 111 -8.19 -0.36 -1.15
C THR A 111 -7.80 -1.53 -2.05
N PHE A 112 -6.56 -1.59 -2.53
CA PHE A 112 -6.08 -2.70 -3.37
C PHE A 112 -6.05 -4.01 -2.60
N GLN A 113 -5.69 -3.99 -1.31
CA GLN A 113 -5.75 -5.17 -0.46
C GLN A 113 -7.19 -5.70 -0.34
N ALA A 114 -8.17 -4.83 -0.09
CA ALA A 114 -9.58 -5.20 -0.04
C ALA A 114 -10.09 -5.78 -1.37
N GLN A 115 -9.75 -5.16 -2.51
CA GLN A 115 -10.08 -5.68 -3.84
C GLN A 115 -9.46 -7.05 -4.09
N ARG A 116 -8.22 -7.26 -3.67
CA ARG A 116 -7.52 -8.54 -3.81
C ARG A 116 -8.15 -9.62 -2.95
N THR A 117 -8.61 -9.31 -1.74
CA THR A 117 -9.39 -10.23 -0.90
C THR A 117 -10.69 -10.66 -1.60
N VAL A 118 -11.41 -9.71 -2.22
CA VAL A 118 -12.63 -10.02 -2.98
C VAL A 118 -12.31 -10.90 -4.19
N TYR A 119 -11.24 -10.58 -4.93
CA TYR A 119 -10.76 -11.39 -6.05
C TYR A 119 -10.47 -12.84 -5.62
N PHE A 120 -9.68 -13.04 -4.57
CA PHE A 120 -9.33 -14.39 -4.12
C PHE A 120 -10.57 -15.17 -3.66
N ARG A 121 -11.51 -14.54 -2.95
CA ARG A 121 -12.78 -15.19 -2.58
C ARG A 121 -13.56 -15.68 -3.80
N LYS A 122 -13.62 -14.90 -4.88
CA LYS A 122 -14.28 -15.31 -6.13
C LYS A 122 -13.55 -16.47 -6.80
N VAL A 123 -12.23 -16.44 -6.85
CA VAL A 123 -11.43 -17.54 -7.40
C VAL A 123 -11.65 -18.83 -6.61
N ASP A 124 -11.71 -18.75 -5.28
CA ASP A 124 -11.99 -19.90 -4.42
C ASP A 124 -13.41 -20.45 -4.66
N GLN A 125 -14.41 -19.57 -4.81
CA GLN A 125 -15.77 -20.00 -5.20
C GLN A 125 -15.79 -20.73 -6.56
N LEU A 126 -15.05 -20.25 -7.55
CA LEU A 126 -14.95 -20.91 -8.86
C LEU A 126 -14.35 -22.32 -8.73
N ARG A 127 -13.30 -22.46 -7.92
CA ARG A 127 -12.67 -23.75 -7.61
C ARG A 127 -13.64 -24.70 -6.89
N SER A 128 -14.33 -24.22 -5.85
CA SER A 128 -15.34 -25.02 -5.12
C SER A 128 -16.51 -25.45 -5.99
N ASN A 129 -16.87 -24.65 -7.01
CA ASN A 129 -17.91 -24.97 -7.98
C ASN A 129 -17.45 -25.91 -9.11
N ASN A 130 -16.27 -26.51 -8.99
CA ASN A 130 -15.67 -27.39 -9.98
C ASN A 130 -15.58 -26.75 -11.39
N SER A 131 -15.32 -25.44 -11.43
CA SER A 131 -15.08 -24.74 -12.70
C SER A 131 -13.67 -25.04 -13.19
N ILE A 132 -13.48 -25.13 -14.50
CA ILE A 132 -12.15 -25.18 -15.12
C ILE A 132 -11.63 -23.75 -15.19
N LEU A 133 -10.47 -23.50 -14.56
CA LEU A 133 -9.84 -22.18 -14.53
C LEU A 133 -8.72 -22.12 -15.56
N HIS A 134 -8.78 -21.12 -16.42
CA HIS A 134 -7.68 -20.71 -17.29
C HIS A 134 -7.25 -19.30 -16.93
N TYR A 135 -5.95 -19.06 -16.93
CA TYR A 135 -5.35 -17.75 -16.75
C TYR A 135 -4.81 -17.31 -18.10
N HIS A 136 -5.19 -16.12 -18.51
CA HIS A 136 -4.75 -15.51 -19.75
C HIS A 136 -3.63 -14.51 -19.47
N ASN A 137 -2.65 -14.45 -20.36
CA ASN A 137 -1.63 -13.41 -20.35
C ASN A 137 -0.94 -13.29 -21.72
N GLU A 138 -0.54 -12.08 -22.08
CA GLU A 138 0.36 -11.77 -23.20
C GLU A 138 1.82 -11.64 -22.74
N THR A 139 2.75 -11.93 -23.65
CA THR A 139 4.13 -11.49 -23.51
C THR A 139 4.75 -11.11 -24.86
N TRP A 140 5.81 -10.32 -24.82
CA TRP A 140 6.47 -9.78 -26.01
C TRP A 140 7.68 -10.63 -26.38
N LEU A 141 7.71 -11.11 -27.62
CA LEU A 141 8.86 -11.80 -28.20
C LEU A 141 9.83 -10.80 -28.82
N SER A 142 9.31 -9.68 -29.35
CA SER A 142 10.09 -8.54 -29.85
C SER A 142 9.23 -7.27 -29.85
N GLN A 143 9.77 -6.15 -30.30
CA GLN A 143 9.06 -4.85 -30.34
C GLN A 143 7.69 -4.92 -31.02
N ARG A 144 7.54 -5.74 -32.06
CA ARG A 144 6.30 -5.86 -32.85
C ARG A 144 5.80 -7.30 -32.97
N LEU A 145 6.21 -8.17 -32.05
CA LEU A 145 5.79 -9.57 -32.03
C LEU A 145 5.41 -9.95 -30.62
N ALA A 146 4.20 -10.47 -30.46
CA ALA A 146 3.65 -10.90 -29.20
C ALA A 146 3.18 -12.35 -29.27
N ILE A 147 3.03 -12.94 -28.09
CA ILE A 147 2.33 -14.21 -27.91
C ILE A 147 1.26 -14.04 -26.84
N SER A 148 0.06 -14.53 -27.12
CA SER A 148 -1.05 -14.65 -26.18
C SER A 148 -1.40 -16.12 -25.98
N ALA A 149 -1.69 -16.52 -24.76
CA ALA A 149 -2.03 -17.90 -24.44
C ALA A 149 -2.84 -18.02 -23.14
N LEU A 150 -3.58 -19.12 -23.04
CA LEU A 150 -4.16 -19.58 -21.79
C LEU A 150 -3.25 -20.58 -21.07
N LEU A 151 -3.18 -20.45 -19.76
CA LEU A 151 -2.52 -21.34 -18.82
C LEU A 151 -3.56 -21.99 -17.91
N GLY A 152 -3.64 -23.32 -17.91
CA GLY A 152 -4.47 -24.10 -17.00
C GLY A 152 -3.65 -24.80 -15.92
N LEU A 153 -4.30 -25.68 -15.16
CA LEU A 153 -3.66 -26.51 -14.13
C LEU A 153 -2.52 -27.38 -14.69
N ASN A 154 -2.69 -27.86 -15.92
CA ASN A 154 -1.76 -28.78 -16.59
C ASN A 154 -0.74 -28.06 -17.49
N GLY A 155 -0.58 -26.75 -17.30
CA GLY A 155 0.29 -25.91 -18.12
C GLY A 155 -0.46 -25.24 -19.27
N PHE A 156 0.27 -24.99 -20.35
CA PHE A 156 -0.22 -24.21 -21.48
C PHE A 156 -1.32 -24.93 -22.26
N HIS A 157 -2.40 -24.21 -22.55
CA HIS A 157 -3.42 -24.67 -23.47
C HIS A 157 -2.99 -24.35 -24.91
N LEU A 158 -2.35 -25.31 -25.56
CA LEU A 158 -1.66 -25.10 -26.84
C LEU A 158 -2.58 -24.58 -27.96
N ARG A 159 -3.86 -24.94 -27.97
CA ARG A 159 -4.81 -24.45 -29.00
C ARG A 159 -5.26 -23.00 -28.81
N SER A 160 -4.90 -22.38 -27.69
CA SER A 160 -5.10 -20.95 -27.47
C SER A 160 -3.87 -20.11 -27.82
N PHE A 161 -2.77 -20.74 -28.25
CA PHE A 161 -1.56 -20.00 -28.61
C PHE A 161 -1.83 -19.15 -29.84
N ASP A 162 -1.54 -17.87 -29.70
CA ASP A 162 -1.59 -16.93 -30.81
C ASP A 162 -0.32 -16.10 -30.81
N ILE A 163 0.42 -16.18 -31.92
CA ILE A 163 1.62 -15.39 -32.17
C ILE A 163 1.24 -14.41 -33.25
N PHE A 164 1.19 -13.13 -32.88
CA PHE A 164 0.69 -12.08 -33.74
C PHE A 164 1.65 -10.90 -33.80
N LYS A 165 1.58 -10.17 -34.92
CA LYS A 165 2.32 -8.93 -35.11
C LYS A 165 1.52 -7.79 -34.51
N CYS A 166 2.24 -6.87 -33.90
CA CYS A 166 1.67 -5.67 -33.30
C CYS A 166 1.83 -4.50 -34.27
N ASP A 167 0.76 -3.75 -34.49
CA ASP A 167 0.80 -2.52 -35.28
C ASP A 167 1.60 -1.43 -34.54
N GLU A 168 1.46 -1.39 -33.22
CA GLU A 168 2.22 -0.53 -32.32
C GLU A 168 3.17 -1.34 -31.43
N VAL A 169 4.20 -0.67 -30.89
CA VAL A 169 5.20 -1.33 -30.04
C VAL A 169 4.54 -1.78 -28.75
N HIS A 170 4.63 -3.09 -28.48
CA HIS A 170 4.07 -3.70 -27.28
C HIS A 170 2.59 -3.38 -27.05
N SER A 171 1.79 -3.42 -28.12
CA SER A 171 0.34 -3.22 -28.05
C SER A 171 -0.40 -4.34 -28.78
N MET A 172 -1.42 -4.89 -28.12
CA MET A 172 -2.39 -5.78 -28.76
C MET A 172 -3.62 -4.96 -29.14
N ASP A 173 -4.02 -5.06 -30.41
CA ASP A 173 -5.26 -4.43 -30.84
C ASP A 173 -6.48 -5.08 -30.17
N SER A 174 -7.45 -4.26 -29.77
CA SER A 174 -8.66 -4.74 -29.08
C SER A 174 -9.51 -5.65 -29.97
N ASN A 175 -9.57 -5.40 -31.29
CA ASN A 175 -10.31 -6.29 -32.20
C ASN A 175 -9.61 -7.64 -32.33
N HIS A 176 -8.28 -7.62 -32.44
CA HIS A 176 -7.48 -8.85 -32.46
C HIS A 176 -7.73 -9.69 -31.19
N PHE A 177 -7.76 -9.05 -30.01
CA PHE A 177 -8.08 -9.71 -28.76
C PHE A 177 -9.49 -10.33 -28.73
N VAL A 178 -10.52 -9.60 -29.20
CA VAL A 178 -11.89 -10.11 -29.26
C VAL A 178 -12.00 -11.33 -30.18
N VAL A 179 -11.41 -11.26 -31.38
CA VAL A 179 -11.41 -12.39 -32.33
C VAL A 179 -10.70 -13.61 -31.73
N TRP A 180 -9.55 -13.39 -31.10
CA TRP A 180 -8.80 -14.44 -30.42
C TRP A 180 -9.62 -15.08 -29.28
N MET A 181 -10.28 -14.26 -28.46
CA MET A 181 -11.08 -14.73 -27.33
C MET A 181 -12.29 -15.55 -27.79
N ASP A 182 -12.98 -15.13 -28.84
CA ASP A 182 -14.13 -15.85 -29.40
C ASP A 182 -13.74 -17.22 -29.96
N SER A 183 -12.62 -17.27 -30.70
CA SER A 183 -12.04 -18.51 -31.21
C SER A 183 -11.63 -19.45 -30.07
N THR A 184 -10.94 -18.92 -29.07
CA THR A 184 -10.46 -19.67 -27.90
C THR A 184 -11.63 -20.20 -27.06
N ALA A 185 -12.64 -19.38 -26.78
CA ALA A 185 -13.82 -19.79 -26.05
C ALA A 185 -14.62 -20.87 -26.79
N SER A 186 -14.71 -20.78 -28.12
CA SER A 186 -15.35 -21.80 -28.95
C SER A 186 -14.60 -23.13 -28.88
N THR A 187 -13.27 -23.09 -28.93
CA THR A 187 -12.40 -24.27 -28.79
C THR A 187 -12.60 -24.93 -27.43
N LEU A 188 -12.52 -24.16 -26.34
CA LEU A 188 -12.70 -24.68 -24.97
C LEU A 188 -14.07 -25.33 -24.78
N ARG A 189 -15.14 -24.73 -25.31
CA ARG A 189 -16.49 -25.30 -25.26
C ARG A 189 -16.61 -26.60 -26.06
N SER A 190 -15.92 -26.70 -27.20
CA SER A 190 -15.88 -27.92 -28.00
C SER A 190 -15.14 -29.05 -27.28
N GLU A 191 -14.08 -28.74 -26.55
CA GLU A 191 -13.26 -29.74 -25.85
C GLU A 191 -13.89 -30.24 -24.55
N HIS A 192 -14.48 -29.33 -23.77
CA HIS A 192 -15.02 -29.65 -22.46
C HIS A 192 -16.53 -29.86 -22.45
N GLY A 193 -17.22 -29.58 -23.56
CA GLY A 193 -18.68 -29.67 -23.67
C GLY A 193 -19.40 -28.43 -23.14
N LYS A 194 -20.62 -28.19 -23.66
CA LYS A 194 -21.41 -26.98 -23.40
C LYS A 194 -21.87 -26.80 -21.95
N THR A 195 -21.93 -27.88 -21.17
CA THR A 195 -22.41 -27.86 -19.78
C THR A 195 -21.30 -27.60 -18.77
N THR A 196 -20.04 -27.66 -19.20
CA THR A 196 -18.89 -27.45 -18.32
C THR A 196 -18.72 -25.97 -18.00
N LYS A 197 -18.53 -25.66 -16.72
CA LYS A 197 -18.26 -24.29 -16.26
C LYS A 197 -16.79 -23.98 -16.48
N ILE A 198 -16.51 -22.98 -17.31
CA ILE A 198 -15.17 -22.52 -17.62
C ILE A 198 -15.05 -21.06 -17.22
N ALA A 199 -13.97 -20.72 -16.51
CA ALA A 199 -13.65 -19.35 -16.14
C ALA A 199 -12.28 -18.98 -16.72
N ILE A 200 -12.25 -17.89 -17.47
CA ILE A 200 -11.01 -17.29 -17.98
C ILE A 200 -10.70 -16.07 -17.10
N ILE A 201 -9.52 -16.06 -16.50
CA ILE A 201 -9.04 -14.99 -15.62
C ILE A 201 -8.06 -14.15 -16.43
N ILE A 202 -8.37 -12.87 -16.59
CA ILE A 202 -7.62 -11.90 -17.39
C ILE A 202 -7.25 -10.74 -16.47
N ASP A 203 -6.14 -10.06 -16.73
CA ASP A 203 -5.74 -8.87 -15.99
C ASP A 203 -6.53 -7.62 -16.46
N ASN A 204 -6.39 -6.54 -15.70
CA ASN A 204 -6.97 -5.25 -16.07
C ASN A 204 -5.92 -4.43 -16.83
N ALA A 205 -5.56 -4.88 -18.04
CA ALA A 205 -4.70 -4.13 -18.94
C ALA A 205 -5.28 -2.72 -19.19
N LYS A 206 -4.41 -1.72 -19.28
CA LYS A 206 -4.76 -0.30 -19.50
C LYS A 206 -4.14 0.21 -20.78
#